data_AF-A0A178VY44-F1
#
_entry.id   AF-A0A178VY44-F1
#
_cell.length_a   1.000
_cell.length_b   1.000
_cell.length_c   1.000
_cell.angle_alpha   90.00
_cell.angle_beta   90.00
_cell.angle_gamma   90.00
#
_symmetry.space_group_name_H-M   'P 1'
#
loop_
_entity.id
_entity.type
_entity.pdbx_description
1 polymer ?
#
loop_
_entity_poly.entity_id
_entity_poly.type
_entity_poly.pdbx_seq_one_letter_code
_entity_poly.pdbx_strand_id
1 'polypeptide(L)'
;MSSSEAFPVMQEIMLEFRAGKMSLQGTRVVPDARKGLVRIARGDEGLIHFQWLDRNQNTVEDDQIVFPDEALFEKVNQSSDRVYILKFNSDDRKLFFWMQEPRAEGDAELCSSVNQYLNQPLEFPGEEGLAAAITEELEDMAEDNTSSRAGNLVVPNLSSEVSDVTSSSGPVKLADLQRILNNLSGGPVGIAGDQDEGK
;
A
#
# COMPACT_ATOMS: atom_id res chain seq x y z
N MET A 1 14.71 28.58 16.19
CA MET A 1 13.54 28.07 16.92
C MET A 1 13.51 26.58 16.62
N SER A 2 13.86 25.74 17.60
CA SER A 2 13.83 24.29 17.39
C SER A 2 12.37 23.90 17.45
N SER A 3 11.80 23.47 16.32
CA SER A 3 10.51 22.80 16.31
C SER A 3 10.68 21.57 17.20
N SER A 4 10.13 21.60 18.40
CA SER A 4 9.92 20.37 19.16
C SER A 4 8.87 19.60 18.37
N GLU A 5 9.30 18.67 17.52
CA GLU A 5 8.39 17.71 16.90
C GLU A 5 7.66 17.00 18.04
N ALA A 6 6.37 17.32 18.18
CA ALA A 6 5.49 16.63 19.09
C ALA A 6 5.16 15.30 18.41
N PHE A 7 5.61 14.19 19.01
CA PHE A 7 5.24 12.87 18.53
C PHE A 7 3.74 12.64 18.71
N PRO A 8 3.08 11.96 17.76
CA PRO A 8 1.64 11.71 17.84
C PRO A 8 1.26 10.88 19.06
N VAL A 9 0.02 11.02 19.50
CA VAL A 9 -0.54 10.20 20.58
C VAL A 9 -0.87 8.83 19.99
N MET A 10 -0.31 7.78 20.59
CA MET A 10 -0.58 6.41 20.16
C MET A 10 -1.93 5.94 20.73
N GLN A 11 -2.80 5.44 19.86
CA GLN A 11 -4.07 4.82 20.23
C GLN A 11 -3.87 3.42 20.81
N GLU A 12 -3.00 2.62 20.18
CA GLU A 12 -2.72 1.24 20.55
C GLU A 12 -1.23 0.91 20.41
N ILE A 13 -0.65 0.27 21.42
CA ILE A 13 0.69 -0.31 21.35
C ILE A 13 0.55 -1.80 21.02
N MET A 14 1.08 -2.20 19.87
CA MET A 14 0.89 -3.54 19.33
C MET A 14 2.09 -4.45 19.62
N LEU A 15 3.31 -3.88 19.59
CA LEU A 15 4.54 -4.62 19.88
C LEU A 15 5.62 -3.71 20.45
N GLU A 16 6.34 -4.18 21.46
CA GLU A 16 7.54 -3.53 21.96
C GLU A 16 8.64 -4.56 22.22
N PHE A 17 9.88 -4.23 21.86
CA PHE A 17 11.04 -5.06 22.17
C PHE A 17 12.32 -4.22 22.26
N ARG A 18 13.29 -4.71 23.01
CA ARG A 18 14.57 -4.00 23.20
C ARG A 18 15.45 -4.19 21.98
N ALA A 19 15.80 -3.09 21.33
CA ALA A 19 16.79 -3.06 20.26
C ALA A 19 17.45 -1.67 20.18
N GLY A 20 18.74 -1.62 19.91
CA GLY A 20 19.45 -0.37 19.64
C GLY A 20 19.45 -0.05 18.15
N LYS A 21 19.60 1.23 17.80
CA LYS A 21 19.80 1.67 16.42
C LYS A 21 21.24 1.44 15.97
N MET A 22 21.46 1.45 14.66
CA MET A 22 22.77 1.53 14.06
C MET A 22 22.76 2.59 12.96
N SER A 23 23.89 3.24 12.75
CA SER A 23 24.07 4.27 11.72
C SER A 23 25.05 3.80 10.66
N LEU A 24 24.82 4.18 9.40
CA LEU A 24 25.78 3.96 8.34
C LEU A 24 26.85 5.06 8.37
N GLN A 25 28.10 4.67 8.63
CA GLN A 25 29.26 5.55 8.58
C GLN A 25 30.14 5.14 7.40
N GLY A 26 30.02 5.87 6.29
CA GLY A 26 30.64 5.51 5.02
C GLY A 26 30.07 4.19 4.49
N THR A 27 30.87 3.13 4.47
CA THR A 27 30.46 1.78 4.04
C THR A 27 30.19 0.83 5.21
N ARG A 28 30.32 1.29 6.46
CA ARG A 28 30.21 0.44 7.65
C ARG A 28 28.98 0.81 8.48
N VAL A 29 28.22 -0.19 8.91
CA VAL A 29 27.14 -0.03 9.89
C VAL A 29 27.75 -0.06 11.30
N VAL A 30 27.49 0.97 12.09
CA VAL A 30 28.05 1.15 13.44
C VAL A 30 26.91 1.21 14.48
N PRO A 31 26.93 0.35 15.52
CA PRO A 31 25.87 0.35 16.52
C PRO A 31 25.91 1.61 17.39
N ASP A 32 24.73 2.15 17.68
CA ASP A 32 24.52 3.06 18.79
C ASP A 32 24.52 2.24 20.10
N ALA A 33 25.35 2.64 21.06
CA ALA A 33 25.53 1.92 22.32
C ALA A 33 24.35 2.10 23.31
N ARG A 34 23.42 3.01 23.01
CA ARG A 34 22.30 3.33 23.90
C ARG A 34 21.29 2.19 23.98
N LYS A 35 20.62 2.11 25.13
CA LYS A 35 19.54 1.14 25.34
C LYS A 35 18.31 1.65 24.62
N GLY A 36 17.90 0.94 23.58
CA GLY A 36 16.76 1.33 22.77
C GLY A 36 15.55 0.43 22.99
N LEU A 37 14.38 0.96 22.63
CA LEU A 37 13.14 0.22 22.53
C LEU A 37 12.55 0.49 21.14
N VAL A 38 12.28 -0.57 20.39
CA VAL A 38 11.44 -0.47 19.19
C VAL A 38 10.00 -0.66 19.65
N ARG A 39 9.12 0.20 19.14
CA ARG A 39 7.67 0.15 19.37
C ARG A 39 6.95 0.18 18.03
N ILE A 40 6.05 -0.77 17.82
CA ILE A 40 5.04 -0.72 16.77
C ILE A 40 3.72 -0.33 17.43
N ALA A 41 3.12 0.75 16.95
CA ALA A 41 1.90 1.30 17.51
C ALA A 41 1.04 1.91 16.42
N ARG A 42 -0.27 1.97 16.67
CA ARG A 42 -1.23 2.66 15.83
C ARG A 42 -1.49 4.05 16.41
N GLY A 43 -1.31 5.08 15.59
CA GLY A 43 -1.63 6.47 15.94
C GLY A 43 -3.14 6.73 15.97
N ASP A 44 -3.56 7.87 16.51
CA ASP A 44 -4.98 8.27 16.50
C ASP A 44 -5.51 8.56 15.09
N GLU A 45 -4.61 8.79 14.13
CA GLU A 45 -4.89 8.86 12.70
C GLU A 45 -5.13 7.49 12.04
N GLY A 46 -4.93 6.39 12.77
CA GLY A 46 -5.10 5.03 12.25
C GLY A 46 -3.91 4.48 11.46
N LEU A 47 -2.82 5.23 11.37
CA LEU A 47 -1.59 4.83 10.69
C LEU A 47 -0.68 4.02 11.63
N ILE A 48 0.15 3.16 11.04
CA ILE A 48 1.12 2.34 11.78
C ILE A 48 2.45 3.10 11.90
N HIS A 49 2.90 3.25 13.14
CA HIS A 49 4.16 3.86 13.51
C HIS A 49 5.19 2.80 13.90
N PHE A 50 6.35 2.83 13.25
CA PHE A 50 7.57 2.18 13.71
C PHE A 50 8.42 3.23 14.45
N GLN A 51 8.39 3.17 15.78
CA GLN A 51 9.11 4.11 16.64
C GLN A 51 10.37 3.49 17.23
N TRP A 52 11.39 4.33 17.42
CA TRP A 52 12.51 4.03 18.29
C TRP A 52 12.62 5.03 19.44
N LEU A 53 12.77 4.49 20.65
CA LEU A 53 12.87 5.26 21.89
C LEU A 53 14.21 5.04 22.59
N ASP A 54 14.80 6.10 23.14
CA ASP A 54 15.89 6.00 24.10
C ASP A 54 15.31 5.61 25.47
N ARG A 55 15.67 4.44 25.99
CA ARG A 55 15.14 3.93 27.27
C ARG A 55 15.71 4.65 28.49
N ASN A 56 16.82 5.36 28.36
CA ASN A 56 17.37 6.15 29.47
C ASN A 56 16.60 7.45 29.63
N GLN A 57 16.20 8.07 28.53
CA GLN A 57 15.43 9.33 28.52
C GLN A 57 13.92 9.12 28.42
N ASN A 58 13.50 7.90 28.10
CA ASN A 58 12.12 7.52 27.81
C ASN A 58 11.47 8.46 26.78
N THR A 59 12.22 8.80 25.73
CA THR A 59 11.84 9.76 24.69
C THR A 59 11.89 9.08 23.33
N VAL A 60 10.86 9.29 22.52
CA VAL A 60 10.86 8.87 21.10
C VAL A 60 11.88 9.75 20.38
N GLU A 61 12.78 9.14 19.60
CA GLU A 61 13.72 9.91 18.78
C GLU A 61 13.44 9.78 17.29
N ASP A 62 13.00 8.59 16.87
CA ASP A 62 12.60 8.35 15.49
C ASP A 62 11.19 7.80 15.47
N ASP A 63 10.42 8.27 14.50
CA ASP A 63 9.07 7.80 14.22
C ASP A 63 8.93 7.68 12.71
N GLN A 64 8.63 6.48 12.22
CA GLN A 64 8.37 6.22 10.81
C GLN A 64 6.94 5.72 10.65
N ILE A 65 6.13 6.46 9.91
CA ILE A 65 4.87 5.94 9.40
C ILE A 65 5.20 4.91 8.32
N VAL A 66 4.59 3.73 8.41
CA VAL A 66 4.79 2.61 7.48
C VAL A 66 3.43 2.20 6.93
N PHE A 67 3.29 2.21 5.60
CA PHE A 67 2.12 1.67 4.93
C PHE A 67 2.24 0.15 4.72
N PRO A 68 1.12 -0.56 4.57
CA PRO A 68 1.13 -1.97 4.19
C PRO A 68 1.98 -2.21 2.94
N ASP A 69 2.76 -3.29 2.96
CA ASP A 69 3.71 -3.72 1.93
C ASP A 69 4.86 -2.72 1.63
N GLU A 70 4.95 -1.60 2.36
CA GLU A 70 5.95 -0.56 2.11
C GLU A 70 7.33 -0.94 2.67
N ALA A 71 7.37 -1.66 3.79
CA ALA A 71 8.62 -1.99 4.45
C ALA A 71 8.70 -3.46 4.89
N LEU A 72 9.91 -4.02 4.83
CA LEU A 72 10.22 -5.36 5.29
C LEU A 72 11.25 -5.28 6.42
N PHE A 73 10.97 -5.94 7.54
CA PHE A 73 11.90 -6.14 8.64
C PHE A 73 12.54 -7.52 8.54
N GLU A 74 13.83 -7.58 8.28
CA GLU A 74 14.55 -8.85 8.02
C GLU A 74 15.88 -8.94 8.77
N LYS A 75 16.36 -10.16 8.98
CA LYS A 75 17.67 -10.40 9.59
C LYS A 75 18.78 -10.13 8.58
N VAL A 76 19.82 -9.40 8.99
CA VAL A 76 21.00 -9.14 8.17
C VAL A 76 21.91 -10.36 8.18
N ASN A 77 21.93 -11.11 7.08
CA ASN A 77 22.71 -12.36 6.97
C ASN A 77 24.22 -12.14 6.84
N GLN A 78 24.68 -10.93 6.49
CA GLN A 78 26.10 -10.62 6.38
C GLN A 78 26.80 -10.49 7.74
N SER A 79 26.03 -10.35 8.83
CA SER A 79 26.54 -10.33 10.20
C SER A 79 26.16 -11.61 10.95
N SER A 80 27.09 -12.17 11.72
CA SER A 80 26.80 -13.24 12.69
C SER A 80 26.02 -12.75 13.91
N ASP A 81 25.92 -11.44 14.07
CA ASP A 81 25.27 -10.79 15.20
C ASP A 81 23.74 -10.74 15.03
N ARG A 82 23.06 -10.27 16.07
CA ARG A 82 21.60 -10.15 16.12
C ARG A 82 21.14 -8.84 15.47
N VAL A 83 21.56 -8.62 14.23
CA VAL A 83 21.30 -7.40 13.47
C VAL A 83 20.13 -7.61 12.50
N TYR A 84 19.24 -6.64 12.49
CA TYR A 84 18.04 -6.59 11.66
C TYR A 84 18.00 -5.27 10.91
N ILE A 85 17.27 -5.26 9.79
CA ILE A 85 17.09 -4.09 8.94
C ILE A 85 15.61 -3.90 8.65
N LEU A 86 15.12 -2.67 8.82
CA LEU A 86 13.87 -2.21 8.23
C LEU A 86 14.22 -1.57 6.87
N LYS A 87 13.78 -2.21 5.80
CA LYS A 87 14.04 -1.80 4.43
C LYS A 87 12.74 -1.33 3.79
N PHE A 88 12.72 -0.10 3.32
CA PHE A 88 11.59 0.44 2.57
C PHE A 88 11.71 0.00 1.10
N ASN A 89 10.58 -0.33 0.49
CA ASN A 89 10.48 -0.79 -0.90
C ASN A 89 10.30 0.39 -1.86
N SER A 90 9.70 1.48 -1.39
CA SER A 90 9.42 2.69 -2.16
C SER A 90 10.63 3.60 -2.36
N ASP A 91 11.67 3.46 -1.53
CA ASP A 91 12.90 4.25 -1.58
C ASP A 91 14.12 3.47 -1.05
N ASP A 92 15.29 4.12 -1.01
CA ASP A 92 16.55 3.50 -0.57
C ASP A 92 16.80 3.56 0.95
N ARG A 93 15.82 3.99 1.77
CA ARG A 93 15.98 4.09 3.22
C ARG A 93 16.17 2.70 3.84
N LYS A 94 17.18 2.62 4.70
CA LYS A 94 17.57 1.41 5.43
C LYS A 94 17.85 1.81 6.87
N LEU A 95 17.04 1.28 7.79
CA LEU A 95 17.24 1.48 9.22
C LEU A 95 17.74 0.19 9.83
N PHE A 96 18.88 0.25 10.51
CA PHE A 96 19.53 -0.92 11.08
C PHE A 96 19.32 -0.96 12.59
N PHE A 97 19.05 -2.15 13.11
CA PHE A 97 18.79 -2.39 14.52
C PHE A 97 19.56 -3.60 15.02
N TRP A 98 19.98 -3.57 16.28
CA TRP A 98 20.61 -4.71 16.94
C TRP A 98 19.81 -5.12 18.17
N MET A 99 19.43 -6.40 18.26
CA MET A 99 18.55 -6.91 19.31
C MET A 99 19.24 -6.84 20.68
N GLN A 100 18.51 -6.31 21.66
CA GLN A 100 18.95 -6.12 23.05
C GLN A 100 18.15 -6.99 24.05
N GLU A 101 17.20 -7.80 23.58
CA GLU A 101 16.56 -8.81 24.41
C GLU A 101 17.62 -9.80 24.96
N PRO A 102 17.51 -10.27 26.20
CA PRO A 102 18.56 -11.09 26.82
C PRO A 102 18.74 -12.46 26.15
N ARG A 103 17.69 -12.94 25.45
CA ARG A 103 17.61 -14.24 24.78
C ARG A 103 17.45 -14.03 23.29
N ALA A 104 18.18 -14.80 22.49
CA ALA A 104 18.16 -14.69 21.02
C ALA A 104 17.09 -15.58 20.39
N GLU A 105 16.55 -16.55 21.15
CA GLU A 105 15.57 -17.52 20.68
C GLU A 105 14.26 -16.87 20.21
N GLY A 106 13.90 -15.72 20.77
CA GLY A 106 12.71 -14.96 20.40
C GLY A 106 12.90 -14.01 19.20
N ASP A 107 14.12 -13.82 18.69
CA ASP A 107 14.38 -12.79 17.67
C ASP A 107 13.63 -13.06 16.36
N ALA A 108 13.48 -14.34 15.98
CA ALA A 108 12.76 -14.73 14.76
C ALA A 108 11.25 -14.52 14.88
N GLU A 109 10.69 -14.74 16.07
CA GLU A 109 9.27 -14.47 16.37
C GLU A 109 9.01 -12.97 16.38
N LEU A 110 9.87 -12.18 17.05
CA LEU A 110 9.81 -10.71 17.01
C LEU A 110 9.86 -10.18 15.58
N CYS A 111 10.77 -10.71 14.76
CA CYS A 111 10.88 -10.34 13.35
C CYS A 111 9.58 -10.63 12.58
N SER A 112 9.00 -11.81 12.79
CA SER A 112 7.72 -12.18 12.16
C SER A 112 6.58 -11.27 12.62
N SER A 113 6.49 -11.00 13.92
CA SER A 113 5.47 -10.12 14.50
C SER A 113 5.59 -8.69 14.01
N VAL A 114 6.82 -8.14 13.88
CA VAL A 114 7.03 -6.81 13.29
C VAL A 114 6.41 -6.76 11.90
N ASN A 115 6.76 -7.70 11.01
CA ASN A 115 6.20 -7.71 9.67
C ASN A 115 4.68 -7.90 9.65
N GLN A 116 4.13 -8.75 10.53
CA GLN A 116 2.69 -8.91 10.65
C GLN A 116 1.99 -7.60 11.01
N TYR A 117 2.56 -6.84 11.95
CA TYR A 117 1.98 -5.59 12.43
C TYR A 117 2.18 -4.42 11.45
N LEU A 118 3.31 -4.36 10.75
CA LEU A 118 3.55 -3.36 9.69
C LEU A 118 2.60 -3.51 8.51
N ASN A 119 2.12 -4.72 8.24
CA ASN A 119 1.20 -5.02 7.14
C ASN A 119 -0.28 -5.05 7.56
N GLN A 120 -0.63 -4.50 8.73
CA GLN A 120 -2.04 -4.38 9.09
C GLN A 120 -2.77 -3.39 8.19
N PRO A 121 -4.02 -3.68 7.78
CA PRO A 121 -4.83 -2.73 7.03
C PRO A 121 -4.94 -1.37 7.72
N LEU A 122 -4.99 -0.30 6.91
CA LEU A 122 -5.21 1.06 7.42
C LEU A 122 -6.64 1.17 7.96
N GLU A 123 -6.79 1.76 9.14
CA GLU A 123 -8.09 1.99 9.77
C GLU A 123 -8.31 3.49 9.95
N PHE A 124 -9.06 4.12 9.05
CA PHE A 124 -9.35 5.55 9.20
C PHE A 124 -10.60 5.77 10.06
N PRO A 125 -10.52 6.57 11.13
CA PRO A 125 -11.69 6.88 11.97
C PRO A 125 -12.77 7.61 11.16
N GLY A 126 -13.90 6.93 10.89
CA GLY A 126 -15.07 7.52 10.21
C GLY A 126 -15.47 6.87 8.88
N GLU A 127 -14.73 5.86 8.43
CA GLU A 127 -15.08 5.03 7.25
C GLU A 127 -15.30 3.57 7.68
N GLU A 128 -16.28 3.39 8.56
CA GLU A 128 -16.87 2.10 8.88
C GLU A 128 -17.58 1.53 7.63
N GLY A 129 -16.83 0.82 6.77
CA GLY A 129 -17.40 -0.12 5.80
C GLY A 129 -16.75 -0.28 4.42
N LEU A 130 -15.69 0.45 4.04
CA LEU A 130 -15.17 0.38 2.66
C LEU A 130 -13.99 -0.58 2.45
N ALA A 131 -13.15 -0.80 3.45
CA ALA A 131 -11.93 -1.61 3.28
C ALA A 131 -12.19 -3.13 3.24
N ALA A 132 -13.26 -3.63 3.88
CA ALA A 132 -13.58 -5.05 3.88
C ALA A 132 -14.28 -5.54 2.58
N ALA A 133 -14.79 -4.63 1.75
CA ALA A 133 -15.55 -4.99 0.55
C ALA A 133 -14.67 -5.23 -0.69
N ILE A 134 -13.43 -4.75 -0.71
CA ILE A 134 -12.58 -4.80 -1.92
C ILE A 134 -11.92 -6.17 -2.17
N THR A 135 -11.95 -7.08 -1.19
CA THR A 135 -11.35 -8.43 -1.32
C THR A 135 -12.38 -9.50 -1.70
N GLU A 136 -13.68 -9.25 -1.53
CA GLU A 136 -14.73 -10.26 -1.80
C GLU A 136 -15.40 -10.13 -3.19
N GLU A 137 -15.13 -9.07 -3.97
CA GLU A 137 -15.74 -8.87 -5.31
C GLU A 137 -14.96 -9.47 -6.50
N LEU A 138 -13.95 -10.32 -6.28
CA LEU A 138 -13.26 -11.06 -7.36
C LEU A 138 -13.60 -12.56 -7.44
N GLU A 139 -14.42 -13.10 -6.53
CA GLU A 139 -14.76 -14.54 -6.53
C GLU A 139 -16.21 -14.86 -6.93
N ASP A 140 -17.07 -13.89 -7.26
CA ASP A 140 -18.48 -14.15 -7.60
C ASP A 140 -18.86 -13.78 -9.05
N MET A 141 -18.29 -14.50 -10.01
CA MET A 141 -18.84 -14.56 -11.38
C MET A 141 -18.90 -15.99 -11.92
N ALA A 142 -19.25 -16.94 -11.04
CA ALA A 142 -19.48 -18.34 -11.36
C ALA A 142 -20.90 -18.79 -10.99
N GLU A 143 -21.89 -18.13 -11.58
CA GLU A 143 -23.29 -18.59 -11.64
C GLU A 143 -23.66 -18.65 -13.14
N ASP A 144 -24.41 -19.57 -13.71
CA ASP A 144 -25.16 -20.75 -13.31
C ASP A 144 -25.53 -21.43 -14.64
N ASN A 145 -25.32 -22.73 -14.79
CA ASN A 145 -25.95 -23.50 -15.87
C ASN A 145 -26.76 -24.63 -15.25
N THR A 146 -27.86 -24.21 -14.64
CA THR A 146 -29.02 -25.04 -14.33
C THR A 146 -29.40 -25.91 -15.53
N SER A 147 -29.39 -27.21 -15.24
CA SER A 147 -29.88 -28.29 -16.08
C SER A 147 -31.33 -28.05 -16.51
N SER A 148 -31.59 -28.09 -17.82
CA SER A 148 -32.91 -28.33 -18.37
C SER A 148 -32.84 -29.05 -19.72
N ARG A 149 -33.04 -30.38 -19.65
CA ARG A 149 -33.86 -31.21 -20.54
C ARG A 149 -33.93 -30.80 -22.02
N ALA A 150 -32.99 -31.30 -22.82
CA ALA A 150 -33.14 -31.36 -24.28
C ALA A 150 -33.90 -32.64 -24.69
N GLY A 151 -35.15 -32.47 -25.11
CA GLY A 151 -35.87 -33.40 -25.96
C GLY A 151 -35.49 -33.20 -27.43
N ASN A 152 -35.65 -34.27 -28.20
CA ASN A 152 -35.18 -34.53 -29.56
C ASN A 152 -35.61 -33.49 -30.63
N LEU A 153 -34.74 -33.35 -31.65
CA LEU A 153 -34.80 -32.45 -32.81
C LEU A 153 -35.98 -32.72 -33.77
N VAL A 154 -36.47 -31.66 -34.45
CA VAL A 154 -36.72 -31.56 -35.92
C VAL A 154 -37.06 -30.10 -36.29
N VAL A 155 -36.35 -29.56 -37.30
CA VAL A 155 -36.53 -28.30 -38.07
C VAL A 155 -37.47 -28.56 -39.29
N PRO A 156 -37.95 -27.60 -40.15
CA PRO A 156 -37.58 -26.19 -40.31
C PRO A 156 -38.72 -25.16 -40.69
N ASN A 157 -38.30 -23.89 -40.80
CA ASN A 157 -38.69 -22.85 -41.78
C ASN A 157 -39.90 -21.93 -41.51
N LEU A 158 -39.68 -20.60 -41.46
CA LEU A 158 -40.16 -19.57 -42.42
C LEU A 158 -40.07 -18.14 -41.84
N SER A 159 -39.75 -17.19 -42.71
CA SER A 159 -39.61 -15.72 -42.59
C SER A 159 -40.50 -14.97 -41.58
N SER A 160 -39.97 -13.88 -40.99
CA SER A 160 -40.43 -12.51 -41.26
C SER A 160 -39.62 -11.47 -40.49
N GLU A 161 -39.39 -10.34 -41.14
CA GLU A 161 -38.69 -9.13 -40.73
C GLU A 161 -39.35 -8.42 -39.53
N VAL A 162 -38.58 -7.69 -38.70
CA VAL A 162 -38.80 -6.27 -38.30
C VAL A 162 -37.65 -5.75 -37.41
N SER A 163 -37.54 -4.42 -37.43
CA SER A 163 -36.43 -3.50 -37.18
C SER A 163 -36.05 -3.15 -35.73
N ASP A 164 -34.78 -2.74 -35.59
CA ASP A 164 -34.17 -1.64 -34.79
C ASP A 164 -34.75 -1.27 -33.41
N VAL A 165 -33.95 -1.39 -32.34
CA VAL A 165 -33.02 -0.36 -31.80
C VAL A 165 -32.11 -1.06 -30.76
N THR A 166 -30.84 -1.25 -31.08
CA THR A 166 -29.84 -1.77 -30.14
C THR A 166 -29.21 -0.60 -29.38
N SER A 167 -29.59 -0.43 -28.11
CA SER A 167 -28.68 0.13 -27.11
C SER A 167 -27.84 -1.04 -26.60
N SER A 168 -26.67 -1.28 -27.17
CA SER A 168 -25.78 -2.34 -26.71
C SER A 168 -25.13 -1.91 -25.40
N SER A 169 -25.76 -2.25 -24.28
CA SER A 169 -25.11 -2.33 -22.98
C SER A 169 -24.27 -3.62 -22.96
N GLY A 170 -23.10 -3.57 -23.58
CA GLY A 170 -22.10 -4.63 -23.59
C GLY A 170 -20.73 -4.07 -23.23
N PRO A 171 -19.76 -4.91 -22.83
CA PRO A 171 -18.44 -4.46 -22.43
C PRO A 171 -17.78 -3.64 -23.56
N VAL A 172 -17.37 -2.41 -23.23
CA VAL A 172 -16.84 -1.44 -24.18
C VAL A 172 -15.55 -1.98 -24.78
N LYS A 173 -15.51 -2.14 -26.11
CA LYS A 173 -14.33 -2.66 -26.80
C LYS A 173 -13.29 -1.56 -26.99
N LEU A 174 -12.02 -1.91 -26.98
CA LEU A 174 -10.91 -0.96 -27.19
C LEU A 174 -11.03 -0.14 -28.49
N ALA A 175 -11.64 -0.71 -29.53
CA ALA A 175 -11.90 -0.02 -30.79
C ALA A 175 -12.94 1.12 -30.62
N ASP A 176 -13.92 0.95 -29.74
CA ASP A 176 -14.92 1.98 -29.45
C ASP A 176 -14.30 3.15 -28.69
N LEU A 177 -13.36 2.86 -27.77
CA LEU A 177 -12.61 3.87 -27.02
C LEU A 177 -11.71 4.72 -27.93
N GLN A 178 -11.03 4.10 -28.91
CA GLN A 178 -10.23 4.82 -29.92
C GLN A 178 -11.10 5.72 -30.81
N ARG A 179 -12.31 5.27 -31.15
CA ARG A 179 -13.25 6.06 -31.95
C ARG A 179 -13.77 7.29 -31.22
N ILE A 180 -14.01 7.19 -29.91
CA ILE A 180 -14.42 8.32 -29.07
C ILE A 180 -13.30 9.36 -28.98
N LEU A 181 -12.05 8.94 -28.78
CA LEU A 181 -10.91 9.85 -28.68
C LEU A 181 -10.61 10.61 -29.98
N ASN A 182 -10.78 9.97 -31.13
CA ASN A 182 -10.61 10.63 -32.42
C ASN A 182 -11.66 11.71 -32.73
N ASN A 183 -12.84 11.62 -32.11
CA ASN A 183 -13.88 12.64 -32.28
C ASN A 183 -13.70 13.85 -31.36
N LEU A 184 -12.86 13.75 -30.31
CA LEU A 184 -12.58 14.86 -29.40
C LEU A 184 -11.41 15.74 -29.85
N SER A 185 -10.55 15.25 -30.75
CA SER A 185 -9.37 15.98 -31.26
C SER A 185 -9.64 16.83 -32.51
N GLY A 186 -10.89 16.92 -32.97
CA GLY A 186 -11.28 17.62 -34.21
C GLY A 186 -12.19 18.82 -33.98
N GLY A 187 -11.75 19.85 -33.25
CA GLY A 187 -12.38 21.18 -33.21
C GLY A 187 -11.64 22.18 -34.12
N PRO A 188 -12.32 23.08 -34.84
CA PRO A 188 -11.75 23.80 -35.97
C PRO A 188 -10.78 24.92 -35.56
N VAL A 189 -9.58 24.88 -36.14
CA VAL A 189 -8.67 26.04 -36.22
C VAL A 189 -9.03 26.83 -37.47
N GLY A 190 -9.46 28.09 -37.29
CA GLY A 190 -9.91 28.98 -38.37
C GLY A 190 -9.53 30.45 -38.12
N ILE A 191 -8.26 30.78 -38.43
CA ILE A 191 -7.77 31.94 -39.21
C ILE A 191 -8.38 33.33 -38.95
N ALA A 192 -7.52 34.30 -38.58
CA ALA A 192 -7.34 35.56 -39.33
C ALA A 192 -6.11 36.33 -38.80
N GLY A 193 -5.14 36.55 -39.68
CA GLY A 193 -4.03 37.48 -39.47
C GLY A 193 -4.35 38.91 -39.91
N ASP A 194 -3.32 39.75 -39.72
CA ASP A 194 -3.08 41.07 -40.31
C ASP A 194 -3.88 42.28 -39.80
N GLN A 195 -3.22 43.20 -39.08
CA GLN A 195 -2.72 44.44 -39.72
C GLN A 195 -1.80 45.28 -38.81
N ASP A 196 -1.05 46.10 -39.53
CA ASP A 196 0.12 46.94 -39.28
C ASP A 196 -0.20 48.34 -38.68
N GLU A 197 0.87 49.10 -38.41
CA GLU A 197 0.98 50.55 -38.16
C GLU A 197 0.57 51.06 -36.74
N GLY A 198 1.30 51.94 -36.06
CA GLY A 198 2.49 52.71 -36.39
C GLY A 198 2.65 53.83 -35.35
N LYS A 199 3.91 54.11 -35.00
CA LYS A 199 4.46 55.32 -34.34
C LYS A 199 4.12 55.62 -32.88
#